data_AF-A0A1H8IQ50-F1
#
_entry.id   AF-A0A1H8IQ50-F1
#
_cell.length_a   1.000
_cell.length_b   1.000
_cell.length_c   1.000
_cell.angle_alpha   90.00
_cell.angle_beta   90.00
_cell.angle_gamma   90.00
#
_symmetry.space_group_name_H-M   'P 1'
#
loop_
_entity.id
_entity.type
_entity.pdbx_description
1 polymer ?
#
loop_
_entity_poly.entity_id
_entity_poly.type
_entity_poly.pdbx_seq_one_letter_code
_entity_poly.pdbx_strand_id
1 'polypeptide(L)'
;MAWTWRFEKADGTEVPPAVEPEEFTTQGDAESWIGEVWKELLAGGADQALLFEDETRVYGPMSLHAESAESPEGVEGVDGTDGTEGGGDAGSSESAGVTGL
;
A
#
# COMPACT_ATOMS: atom_id res chain seq x y z
N MET A 1 14.70 -2.32 -15.15
CA MET A 1 13.57 -1.98 -14.27
C MET A 1 12.96 -0.71 -14.84
N ALA A 2 11.88 -0.87 -15.61
CA ALA A 2 11.14 0.23 -16.21
C ALA A 2 9.74 0.24 -15.61
N TRP A 3 9.28 1.41 -15.18
CA TRP A 3 7.96 1.58 -14.58
C TRP A 3 7.00 2.11 -15.65
N THR A 4 5.96 1.35 -15.95
CA THR A 4 5.03 1.63 -17.06
C THR A 4 3.59 1.69 -16.56
N TRP A 5 2.87 2.73 -16.97
CA TRP A 5 1.44 2.84 -16.72
C TRP A 5 0.61 2.21 -17.84
N ARG A 6 -0.39 1.41 -17.46
CA ARG A 6 -1.47 0.94 -18.31
C ARG A 6 -2.78 1.58 -17.85
N PHE A 7 -3.59 2.00 -18.80
CA PHE A 7 -4.85 2.72 -18.55
C PHE A 7 -6.01 1.90 -19.05
N GLU A 8 -7.07 1.82 -18.25
CA GLU A 8 -8.25 1.05 -18.58
C GLU A 8 -9.52 1.85 -18.28
N LYS A 9 -10.60 1.50 -18.97
CA LYS A 9 -11.96 1.92 -18.61
C LYS A 9 -12.46 1.14 -17.40
N ALA A 10 -13.60 1.54 -16.85
CA ALA A 10 -14.25 0.86 -15.72
C ALA A 10 -14.61 -0.61 -16.04
N ASP A 11 -14.78 -0.95 -17.32
CA ASP A 11 -15.03 -2.31 -17.82
C ASP A 11 -13.74 -3.16 -17.96
N GLY A 12 -12.56 -2.59 -17.67
CA GLY A 12 -11.26 -3.26 -17.84
C GLY A 12 -10.72 -3.21 -19.27
N THR A 13 -11.39 -2.50 -20.18
CA THR A 13 -10.89 -2.30 -21.54
C THR A 13 -9.70 -1.35 -21.52
N GLU A 14 -8.54 -1.79 -22.03
CA GLU A 14 -7.35 -0.96 -22.19
C GLU A 14 -7.61 0.20 -23.16
N VAL A 15 -7.14 1.39 -22.80
CA VAL A 15 -7.22 2.60 -23.61
C VAL A 15 -5.86 3.27 -23.73
N PRO A 16 -5.58 3.94 -24.86
CA PRO A 16 -4.41 4.77 -24.96
C PRO A 16 -4.53 5.96 -23.98
N PRO A 17 -3.45 6.37 -23.32
CA PRO A 17 -3.48 7.56 -22.48
C PRO A 17 -3.69 8.82 -23.30
N ALA A 18 -4.39 9.80 -22.73
CA ALA A 18 -4.43 11.16 -23.29
C ALA A 18 -3.13 11.94 -23.05
N VAL A 19 -2.33 11.54 -22.04
CA VAL A 19 -1.02 12.11 -21.74
C VAL A 19 0.00 10.99 -21.74
N GLU A 20 0.97 11.03 -22.64
CA GLU A 20 2.00 10.00 -22.75
C GLU A 20 2.86 9.94 -21.47
N PRO A 21 2.97 8.77 -20.81
CA PRO A 21 3.86 8.60 -19.67
C PRO A 21 5.32 8.70 -20.07
N GLU A 22 6.12 9.28 -19.18
CA GLU A 22 7.57 9.36 -19.31
C GLU A 22 8.23 8.01 -19.00
N GLU A 23 9.52 7.86 -19.33
CA GLU A 23 10.31 6.73 -18.82
C GLU A 23 10.68 6.98 -17.34
N PHE A 24 10.01 6.28 -16.43
CA PHE A 24 10.29 6.40 -15.00
C PHE A 24 11.33 5.38 -14.53
N THR A 25 12.25 5.85 -13.69
CA THR A 25 13.31 5.01 -13.09
C THR A 25 12.94 4.51 -11.68
N THR A 26 11.91 5.07 -11.06
CA THR A 26 11.40 4.69 -9.74
C THR A 26 9.88 4.65 -9.70
N GLN A 27 9.31 3.88 -8.75
CA GLN A 27 7.87 3.86 -8.50
C GLN A 27 7.35 5.24 -8.10
N GLY A 28 8.06 5.94 -7.21
CA GLY A 28 7.63 7.23 -6.68
C GLY A 28 7.55 8.34 -7.73
N ASP A 29 8.44 8.31 -8.73
CA ASP A 29 8.33 9.20 -9.90
C ASP A 29 7.07 8.88 -10.72
N ALA A 30 6.81 7.59 -10.97
CA ALA A 30 5.62 7.16 -11.69
C ALA A 30 4.32 7.52 -10.94
N GLU A 31 4.31 7.37 -9.62
CA GLU A 31 3.20 7.73 -8.72
C GLU A 31 3.00 9.25 -8.60
N SER A 32 4.08 10.03 -8.61
CA SER A 32 3.98 11.48 -8.64
C SER A 32 3.36 11.95 -9.95
N TRP A 33 3.84 11.43 -11.08
CA TRP A 33 3.33 11.79 -12.40
C TRP A 33 1.83 11.52 -12.54
N ILE A 34 1.34 10.34 -12.14
CA ILE A 34 -0.11 10.04 -12.25
C ILE A 34 -0.94 10.99 -11.38
N GLY A 35 -0.43 11.39 -10.22
CA GLY A 35 -1.07 12.37 -9.33
C GLY A 35 -1.16 13.78 -9.94
N GLU A 36 -0.29 14.11 -10.89
CA GLU A 36 -0.31 15.39 -11.61
C GLU A 36 -1.27 15.36 -12.81
N VAL A 37 -1.31 14.26 -13.58
CA VAL A 37 -2.03 14.20 -14.86
C VAL A 37 -3.34 13.40 -14.86
N TRP A 38 -3.76 12.83 -13.71
CA TRP A 38 -4.95 11.96 -13.64
C TRP A 38 -6.22 12.57 -14.23
N LYS A 39 -6.43 13.88 -14.09
CA LYS A 39 -7.61 14.58 -14.63
C LYS A 39 -7.62 14.57 -16.16
N GLU A 40 -6.46 14.73 -16.77
CA GLU A 40 -6.31 14.74 -18.23
C GLU A 40 -6.48 13.33 -18.78
N LEU A 41 -5.94 12.32 -18.09
CA LEU A 41 -6.15 10.91 -18.40
C LEU A 41 -7.64 10.53 -18.30
N LEU A 42 -8.32 11.00 -17.25
CA LEU A 42 -9.75 10.82 -17.09
C LEU A 42 -10.55 11.48 -18.20
N ALA A 43 -10.21 12.73 -18.56
CA ALA A 43 -10.81 13.42 -19.69
C ALA A 43 -10.54 12.69 -21.03
N GLY A 44 -9.42 11.96 -21.11
CA GLY A 44 -9.06 11.07 -22.21
C GLY A 44 -9.87 9.77 -22.31
N GLY A 45 -10.65 9.45 -21.28
CA GLY A 45 -11.47 8.24 -21.20
C GLY A 45 -10.81 7.06 -20.49
N ALA A 46 -9.73 7.27 -19.75
CA ALA A 46 -9.21 6.30 -18.78
C ALA A 46 -9.96 6.44 -17.45
N ASP A 47 -10.50 5.34 -16.92
CA ASP A 47 -11.17 5.34 -15.62
C ASP A 47 -10.25 4.89 -14.49
N GLN A 48 -9.26 4.04 -14.81
CA GLN A 48 -8.33 3.46 -13.85
C GLN A 48 -6.94 3.30 -14.45
N ALA A 49 -5.93 3.31 -13.58
CA ALA A 49 -4.53 3.12 -13.93
C ALA A 49 -3.90 1.96 -13.15
N LEU A 50 -2.99 1.25 -13.82
CA LEU A 50 -2.24 0.12 -13.32
C LEU A 50 -0.76 0.35 -13.57
N LEU A 51 0.07 0.12 -12.56
CA LEU A 51 1.51 0.27 -12.68
C LEU A 51 2.17 -1.10 -12.84
N PHE A 52 3.09 -1.16 -13.80
CA PHE A 52 3.90 -2.33 -14.08
C PHE A 52 5.38 -2.01 -13.86
N GLU A 53 6.10 -2.92 -13.21
CA GLU A 53 7.55 -2.98 -13.28
C GLU A 53 7.89 -4.02 -14.33
N ASP A 54 8.43 -3.58 -15.48
CA ASP A 54 8.67 -4.42 -16.64
C ASP A 54 7.34 -5.07 -17.10
N GLU A 55 7.21 -6.40 -17.04
CA GLU A 55 5.96 -7.10 -17.36
C GLU A 55 5.08 -7.41 -16.12
N THR A 56 5.55 -7.08 -14.91
CA THR A 56 4.88 -7.45 -13.66
C THR A 56 4.04 -6.31 -13.13
N ARG A 57 2.73 -6.55 -12.92
CA ARG A 57 1.87 -5.59 -12.24
C ARG A 57 2.25 -5.48 -10.77
N VAL A 58 2.55 -4.27 -10.33
CA VAL A 58 3.04 -3.95 -8.98
C VAL A 58 2.11 -3.03 -8.22
N TYR A 59 1.24 -2.28 -8.91
CA TYR A 59 0.22 -1.42 -8.29
C TYR A 59 -1.08 -1.38 -9.10
N GLY A 60 -2.19 -1.04 -8.44
CA GLY A 60 -3.51 -0.83 -9.04
C GLY A 60 -4.52 -1.98 -8.82
N PRO A 61 -5.77 -1.84 -9.32
CA PRO A 61 -6.23 -0.73 -10.15
C PRO A 61 -6.53 0.48 -9.27
N MET A 62 -5.97 1.63 -9.61
CA MET A 62 -6.30 2.90 -8.97
C MET A 62 -7.30 3.64 -9.85
N SER A 63 -8.46 3.98 -9.31
CA SER A 63 -9.42 4.82 -10.01
C SER A 63 -8.86 6.23 -10.21
N LEU A 64 -9.04 6.77 -11.42
CA LEU A 64 -8.73 8.16 -11.75
C LEU A 64 -9.89 9.11 -11.42
N HIS A 65 -10.97 8.60 -10.82
CA HIS A 65 -12.08 9.39 -10.36
C HIS A 65 -11.77 10.02 -8.99
N ALA A 66 -12.01 11.32 -8.86
CA ALA A 66 -11.70 12.12 -7.66
C ALA A 66 -12.30 11.56 -6.35
N GLU A 67 -13.42 10.83 -6.45
CA GLU A 67 -14.14 10.23 -5.32
C GLU A 67 -13.42 9.01 -4.72
N SER A 68 -12.47 8.41 -5.43
CA SER A 68 -11.90 7.10 -5.08
C SER A 68 -10.60 7.16 -4.28
N ALA A 69 -10.16 8.33 -3.84
CA ALA A 69 -8.99 8.49 -2.96
C ALA A 69 -9.22 7.95 -1.53
N GLU A 70 -10.45 7.53 -1.22
CA GLU A 70 -10.79 6.85 0.02
C GLU A 70 -10.68 5.33 -0.20
N SER A 71 -9.50 4.75 0.04
CA SER A 71 -9.32 3.31 0.15
C SER A 71 -10.33 2.75 1.18
N PRO A 72 -11.26 1.86 0.81
CA PRO A 72 -11.92 1.03 1.82
C PRO A 72 -10.92 -0.05 2.25
N GLU A 73 -9.96 0.33 3.09
CA GLU A 73 -9.17 -0.64 3.84
C GLU A 73 -10.08 -1.26 4.89
N GLY A 74 -10.64 -2.41 4.54
CA GLY A 74 -11.10 -3.34 5.54
C GLY A 74 -9.92 -3.79 6.39
N VAL A 75 -9.93 -3.46 7.68
CA VAL A 75 -9.78 -4.39 8.81
C VAL A 75 -9.98 -3.63 10.12
N GLU A 76 -11.21 -3.60 10.64
CA GLU A 76 -11.42 -3.33 12.07
C GLU A 76 -10.94 -4.54 12.87
N GLY A 77 -9.64 -4.61 13.11
CA GLY A 77 -9.02 -5.50 14.08
C GLY A 77 -8.43 -4.69 15.21
N VAL A 78 -9.21 -4.36 16.24
CA VAL A 78 -8.69 -4.11 17.60
C VAL A 78 -9.82 -4.07 18.65
N ASP A 79 -9.92 -5.12 19.45
CA ASP A 79 -10.08 -5.06 20.91
C ASP A 79 -9.54 -6.40 21.44
N GLY A 80 -8.28 -6.46 21.85
CA GLY A 80 -7.94 -6.12 23.22
C GLY A 80 -7.99 -7.38 24.06
N THR A 81 -6.92 -8.19 24.03
CA THR A 81 -6.75 -9.26 25.02
C THR A 81 -6.51 -8.61 26.38
N ASP A 82 -7.59 -8.45 27.17
CA ASP A 82 -7.51 -8.13 28.59
C ASP A 82 -6.95 -9.35 29.34
N GLY A 83 -5.71 -9.19 29.80
CA GLY A 83 -5.03 -10.17 30.63
C GLY A 83 -5.63 -10.16 32.03
N THR A 84 -6.44 -11.16 32.34
CA THR A 84 -6.81 -11.43 33.73
C THR A 84 -5.58 -11.95 34.48
N GLU A 85 -5.12 -11.15 35.43
CA GLU A 85 -4.11 -11.49 36.42
C GLU A 85 -4.52 -12.75 37.20
N GLY A 86 -3.79 -13.84 36.97
CA GLY A 86 -3.92 -15.08 37.73
C GLY A 86 -2.73 -15.23 38.67
N GLY A 87 -2.95 -14.97 39.96
CA GLY A 87 -1.95 -15.12 41.00
C GLY A 87 -1.52 -16.58 41.26
N GLY A 88 -0.41 -16.69 41.98
CA GLY A 88 0.18 -17.92 42.50
C GLY A 88 1.67 -17.95 42.19
N ASP A 89 2.59 -18.35 43.05
CA ASP A 89 2.55 -18.84 44.42
C ASP A 89 4.02 -18.84 44.88
N ALA A 90 4.24 -18.93 46.18
CA ALA A 90 5.53 -18.82 46.85
C ALA A 90 6.62 -19.78 46.34
N GLY A 91 7.88 -19.34 46.40
CA GLY A 91 9.04 -20.19 46.14
C GLY A 91 10.35 -19.60 46.61
N SER A 92 10.59 -19.63 47.93
CA SER A 92 11.90 -19.42 48.54
C SER A 92 12.98 -20.26 47.86
N SER A 93 14.12 -19.65 47.53
CA SER A 93 15.40 -20.35 47.47
C SER A 93 16.51 -19.38 47.84
N GLU A 94 17.11 -19.66 48.99
CA GLU A 94 18.26 -19.00 49.57
C GLU A 94 19.48 -19.13 48.64
N SER A 95 20.06 -18.00 48.24
CA SER A 95 21.36 -17.95 47.57
C SER A 95 22.42 -17.48 48.56
N ALA A 96 23.31 -18.41 48.93
CA ALA A 96 24.45 -18.21 49.80
C ALA A 96 25.35 -17.07 49.30
N GLY A 97 25.56 -16.09 50.18
CA GLY A 97 26.65 -15.13 50.07
C GLY A 97 27.78 -15.54 51.02
N VAL A 98 28.98 -15.78 50.48
CA VAL A 98 30.22 -15.25 51.06
C VAL A 98 31.33 -15.31 50.00
N THR A 99 31.64 -14.12 49.48
CA THR A 99 32.92 -13.79 48.88
C THR A 99 33.72 -13.07 49.97
N GLY A 100 34.93 -13.54 50.26
CA GLY A 100 35.79 -12.97 51.29
C GLY A 100 37.12 -13.70 51.33
N LEU A 101 38.15 -12.98 50.88
CA LEU A 101 39.58 -13.29 50.76
C LEU A 101 40.20 -14.14 51.89
#